data_AF-A0A8K0K1J2-F1
#
_entry.id   AF-A0A8K0K1J2-F1
#
_cell.length_a   1.000
_cell.length_b   1.000
_cell.length_c   1.000
_cell.angle_alpha   90.00
_cell.angle_beta   90.00
_cell.angle_gamma   90.00
#
_symmetry.space_group_name_H-M   'P 1'
#
loop_
_entity.id
_entity.type
_entity.pdbx_description
1 polymer ?
#
loop_
_entity_poly.entity_id
_entity_poly.type
_entity_poly.pdbx_seq_one_letter_code
_entity_poly.pdbx_strand_id
1 'polypeptide(L)'
;MTPVRPWRKRHEMISSQLTQPIQEPLGLGAHTGAPNFARELIGGDMAQKLFLITQKIHKKMPSQSDGETSILDHKVDSPALGFVKAVCKVLSLDASVSEEVARLRRNMLRLIGIGEFSTEAEWHDPCVSFILPEVICRACNHCRDIDLCKDNHVAEDGGKHVWLCPICETAYDLPEIEYALLDIVHRKTMAYTLQDLQCKKCHQIKMENLADYCTCAGDFKTLTKAEHLLLQMKTFQGVAKRFEMPLLLETVEWIILHNDVHKSDGKS
;
A
#
# COMPACT_ATOMS: atom_id res chain seq x y z
N MET A 1 8.11 9.49 60.91
CA MET A 1 8.19 10.77 60.18
C MET A 1 9.66 11.13 60.04
N THR A 2 10.26 10.77 58.90
CA THR A 2 11.65 11.05 58.56
C THR A 2 11.70 12.26 57.61
N PRO A 3 12.66 13.20 57.77
CA PRO A 3 12.66 14.43 57.00
C PRO A 3 13.18 14.21 55.58
N VAL A 4 12.43 14.71 54.61
CA VAL A 4 12.76 14.71 53.17
C VAL A 4 13.89 15.71 52.93
N ARG A 5 14.98 15.26 52.27
CA ARG A 5 16.12 16.10 51.89
C ARG A 5 15.74 17.06 50.74
N PRO A 6 16.32 18.28 50.67
CA PRO A 6 16.01 19.23 49.61
C PRO A 6 16.53 18.76 48.25
N TRP A 7 15.73 18.97 47.21
CA TRP A 7 16.08 18.78 45.81
C TRP A 7 17.30 19.64 45.43
N ARG A 8 18.39 19.01 44.93
CA ARG A 8 19.49 19.73 44.28
C ARG A 8 18.97 20.31 42.96
N LYS A 9 19.18 21.62 42.75
CA LYS A 9 18.98 22.30 41.46
C LYS A 9 19.80 21.59 40.39
N ARG A 10 19.13 21.12 39.34
CA ARG A 10 19.75 20.56 38.14
C ARG A 10 20.46 21.71 37.43
N HIS A 11 21.79 21.65 37.31
CA HIS A 11 22.54 22.55 36.45
C HIS A 11 22.02 22.39 35.01
N GLU A 12 21.66 23.49 34.36
CA GLU A 12 21.42 23.52 32.92
C GLU A 12 22.73 23.20 32.21
N MET A 13 22.83 21.98 31.68
CA MET A 13 23.85 21.64 30.71
C MET A 13 23.44 22.28 29.39
N ILE A 14 24.14 23.36 29.03
CA ILE A 14 24.15 23.93 27.68
C ILE A 14 24.55 22.79 26.74
N SER A 15 23.59 22.33 25.94
CA SER A 15 23.84 21.34 24.88
C SER A 15 24.70 22.02 23.81
N SER A 16 26.00 21.77 23.84
CA SER A 16 26.88 22.05 22.73
C SER A 16 26.38 21.25 21.53
N GLN A 17 25.81 21.94 20.54
CA GLN A 17 25.50 21.36 19.25
C GLN A 17 26.80 20.82 18.64
N LEU A 18 26.97 19.50 18.72
CA LEU A 18 27.87 18.78 17.84
C LEU A 18 27.22 18.79 16.47
N THR A 19 27.66 19.73 15.62
CA THR A 19 27.45 19.68 14.18
C THR A 19 27.94 18.30 13.71
N GLN A 20 27.01 17.41 13.35
CA GLN A 20 27.39 16.21 12.62
C GLN A 20 28.04 16.66 11.31
N PRO A 21 29.22 16.13 10.95
CA PRO A 21 29.77 16.38 9.62
C PRO A 21 28.74 15.89 8.62
N ILE A 22 28.40 16.74 7.64
CA ILE A 22 27.67 16.34 6.45
C ILE A 22 28.43 15.14 5.88
N GLN A 23 27.85 13.95 5.97
CA GLN A 23 28.41 12.77 5.33
C GLN A 23 28.48 13.11 3.83
N GLU A 24 29.69 13.26 3.31
CA GLU A 24 29.88 13.30 1.86
C GLU A 24 29.21 12.06 1.26
N PRO A 25 28.37 12.22 0.23
CA PRO A 25 27.66 11.09 -0.35
C PRO A 25 28.69 10.10 -0.91
N LEU A 26 28.80 8.94 -0.29
CA LEU A 26 29.66 7.85 -0.77
C LEU A 26 29.05 7.22 -2.03
N GLY A 27 29.87 6.97 -3.06
CA GLY A 27 29.46 6.37 -4.33
C GLY A 27 29.32 7.38 -5.49
N LEU A 28 28.52 7.05 -6.51
CA LEU A 28 28.29 7.91 -7.69
C LEU A 28 27.79 9.33 -7.35
N GLY A 29 27.20 9.52 -6.16
CA GLY A 29 26.76 10.82 -5.64
C GLY A 29 27.88 11.79 -5.25
N ALA A 30 29.13 11.32 -5.16
CA ALA A 30 30.31 12.17 -4.93
C ALA A 30 30.71 12.99 -6.18
N HIS A 31 30.23 12.61 -7.36
CA HIS A 31 30.53 13.35 -8.59
C HIS A 31 29.55 14.52 -8.75
N THR A 32 30.06 15.75 -8.59
CA THR A 32 29.31 16.99 -8.84
C THR A 32 28.68 17.08 -10.24
N GLY A 33 29.20 16.31 -11.21
CA GLY A 33 28.67 16.21 -12.57
C GLY A 33 27.56 15.18 -12.76
N ALA A 34 27.38 14.22 -11.86
CA ALA A 34 26.38 13.16 -12.02
C ALA A 34 24.93 13.67 -12.08
N PRO A 35 24.51 14.66 -11.26
CA PRO A 35 23.18 15.26 -11.37
C PRO A 35 22.96 15.94 -12.71
N ASN A 36 23.96 16.69 -13.21
CA ASN A 36 23.85 17.39 -14.49
C ASN A 36 23.75 16.40 -15.66
N PHE A 37 24.55 15.33 -15.62
CA PHE A 37 24.48 14.24 -16.61
C PHE A 37 23.10 13.56 -16.59
N ALA A 38 22.56 13.26 -15.41
CA ALA A 38 21.23 12.65 -15.28
C ALA A 38 20.13 13.56 -15.85
N ARG A 39 20.19 14.87 -15.59
CA ARG A 39 19.26 15.86 -16.16
C ARG A 39 19.34 15.91 -17.70
N GLU A 40 20.55 15.92 -18.27
CA GLU A 40 20.74 15.92 -19.72
C GLU A 40 20.24 14.62 -20.36
N LEU A 41 20.54 13.47 -19.74
CA LEU A 41 20.11 12.16 -20.21
C LEU A 41 18.58 12.02 -20.20
N ILE A 42 17.93 12.39 -19.09
CA ILE A 42 16.47 12.33 -18.94
C ILE A 42 15.80 13.35 -19.87
N GLY A 43 16.33 14.57 -19.93
CA GLY A 43 15.77 15.64 -20.75
C GLY A 43 15.93 15.45 -22.26
N GLY A 44 16.94 14.69 -22.69
CA GLY A 44 17.26 14.43 -24.10
C GLY A 44 16.89 13.02 -24.54
N ASP A 45 17.90 12.15 -24.64
CA ASP A 45 17.82 10.84 -25.27
C ASP A 45 16.79 9.90 -24.63
N MET A 46 16.73 9.89 -23.29
CA MET A 46 15.79 9.02 -22.58
C MET A 46 14.34 9.47 -22.81
N ALA A 47 14.05 10.78 -22.78
CA ALA A 47 12.72 11.30 -23.06
C ALA A 47 12.21 10.87 -24.43
N GLN A 48 13.03 11.00 -25.48
CA GLN A 48 12.66 10.60 -26.84
C GLN A 48 12.30 9.11 -26.91
N LYS A 49 13.12 8.24 -26.29
CA LYS A 49 12.87 6.79 -26.24
C LYS A 49 11.58 6.49 -25.46
N LEU A 50 11.37 7.11 -24.30
CA LEU A 50 10.19 6.91 -23.47
C LEU A 50 8.90 7.38 -24.16
N PHE A 51 8.94 8.49 -24.91
CA PHE A 51 7.80 8.94 -25.73
C PHE A 51 7.44 7.92 -26.81
N LEU A 52 8.43 7.39 -27.54
CA LEU A 52 8.22 6.37 -28.56
C LEU A 52 7.65 5.08 -27.97
N ILE A 53 8.15 4.64 -26.82
CA ILE A 53 7.63 3.46 -26.12
C ILE A 53 6.18 3.69 -25.69
N THR A 54 5.88 4.84 -25.07
CA THR A 54 4.53 5.19 -24.62
C THR A 54 3.53 5.18 -25.78
N GLN A 55 3.87 5.78 -26.93
CA GLN A 55 3.01 5.76 -28.11
C GLN A 55 2.85 4.36 -28.70
N LYS A 56 3.91 3.55 -28.72
CA LYS A 56 3.84 2.16 -29.20
C LYS A 56 2.92 1.32 -28.32
N ILE A 57 3.03 1.43 -27.00
CA ILE A 57 2.16 0.71 -26.06
C ILE A 57 0.71 1.18 -26.26
N HIS A 58 0.47 2.48 -26.29
CA HIS A 58 -0.88 3.04 -26.46
C HIS A 58 -1.56 2.60 -27.76
N LYS A 59 -0.80 2.47 -28.86
CA LYS A 59 -1.34 2.04 -30.16
C LYS A 59 -1.53 0.52 -30.28
N LYS A 60 -0.63 -0.28 -29.69
CA LYS A 60 -0.62 -1.74 -29.88
C LYS A 60 -1.41 -2.51 -28.81
N MET A 61 -1.61 -1.92 -27.64
CA MET A 61 -2.26 -2.56 -26.51
C MET A 61 -3.32 -1.61 -25.92
N PRO A 62 -4.40 -1.31 -26.67
CA PRO A 62 -5.57 -0.65 -26.09
C PRO A 62 -6.13 -1.52 -24.97
N SER A 63 -6.59 -0.91 -23.88
CA SER A 63 -7.03 -1.57 -22.66
C SER A 63 -7.97 -2.75 -22.97
N GLN A 64 -7.49 -3.99 -22.84
CA GLN A 64 -8.36 -5.16 -22.87
C GLN A 64 -9.09 -5.26 -21.54
N SER A 65 -10.42 -5.39 -21.60
CA SER A 65 -11.30 -5.67 -20.47
C SER A 65 -11.34 -7.17 -20.14
N ASP A 66 -10.25 -7.89 -20.35
CA ASP A 66 -10.23 -9.35 -20.22
C ASP A 66 -9.65 -9.74 -18.86
N GLY A 67 -10.55 -9.88 -17.89
CA GLY A 67 -10.81 -11.17 -17.25
C GLY A 67 -9.72 -11.93 -16.50
N GLU A 68 -8.49 -11.41 -16.33
CA GLU A 68 -7.50 -12.02 -15.45
C GLU A 68 -7.10 -11.03 -14.37
N THR A 69 -7.83 -11.11 -13.26
CA THR A 69 -7.56 -10.41 -12.01
C THR A 69 -6.17 -10.82 -11.53
N SER A 70 -5.15 -10.03 -11.90
CA SER A 70 -3.90 -10.00 -11.17
C SER A 70 -4.26 -9.75 -9.70
N ILE A 71 -3.59 -10.47 -8.80
CA ILE A 71 -3.87 -10.64 -7.37
C ILE A 71 -3.96 -9.30 -6.59
N LEU A 72 -3.64 -8.18 -7.24
CA LEU A 72 -3.65 -6.83 -6.73
C LEU A 72 -4.74 -6.03 -7.48
N ASP A 73 -5.94 -6.00 -6.89
CA ASP A 73 -7.18 -5.40 -7.40
C ASP A 73 -7.13 -3.86 -7.43
N HIS A 74 -6.18 -3.30 -8.20
CA HIS A 74 -6.23 -1.91 -8.61
C HIS A 74 -6.87 -1.85 -9.99
N LYS A 75 -7.78 -0.88 -10.16
CA LYS A 75 -8.36 -0.47 -11.46
C LYS A 75 -7.26 -0.59 -12.52
N VAL A 76 -7.45 -1.50 -13.47
CA VAL A 76 -6.47 -1.76 -14.52
C VAL A 76 -6.34 -0.48 -15.34
N ASP A 77 -5.31 0.30 -15.03
CA ASP A 77 -4.94 1.45 -15.84
C ASP A 77 -4.68 0.96 -17.26
N SER A 78 -4.91 1.81 -18.27
CA SER A 78 -4.43 1.48 -19.62
C SER A 78 -2.94 1.12 -19.52
N PRO A 79 -2.45 0.08 -20.23
CA PRO A 79 -1.05 -0.33 -20.12
C PRO A 79 -0.06 0.82 -20.35
N ALA A 80 -0.43 1.76 -21.21
CA ALA A 80 0.33 2.98 -21.43
C ALA A 80 0.35 3.89 -20.19
N LEU A 81 -0.79 4.15 -19.56
CA LEU A 81 -0.88 4.95 -18.33
C LEU A 81 -0.08 4.32 -17.18
N GLY A 82 -0.20 3.01 -16.98
CA GLY A 82 0.58 2.26 -15.99
C GLY A 82 2.09 2.40 -16.22
N PHE A 83 2.53 2.30 -17.48
CA PHE A 83 3.92 2.54 -17.86
C PHE A 83 4.40 3.96 -17.53
N VAL A 84 3.64 4.99 -17.92
CA VAL A 84 3.98 6.40 -17.62
C VAL A 84 4.12 6.60 -16.12
N LYS A 85 3.14 6.14 -15.36
CA LYS A 85 3.10 6.21 -13.89
C LYS A 85 4.33 5.57 -13.26
N ALA A 86 4.65 4.33 -13.63
CA ALA A 86 5.74 3.56 -13.04
C ALA A 86 7.11 4.18 -13.34
N VAL A 87 7.39 4.49 -14.61
CA VAL A 87 8.69 5.08 -15.01
C VAL A 87 8.89 6.43 -14.35
N CYS A 88 7.88 7.32 -14.38
CA CYS A 88 8.00 8.62 -13.75
C CYS A 88 8.15 8.51 -12.23
N LYS A 89 7.49 7.54 -11.59
CA LYS A 89 7.62 7.33 -10.14
C LYS A 89 9.03 6.88 -9.77
N VAL A 90 9.61 5.93 -10.50
CA VAL A 90 10.98 5.46 -10.26
C VAL A 90 11.98 6.60 -10.46
N LEU A 91 11.88 7.35 -11.56
CA LEU A 91 12.78 8.49 -11.81
C LEU A 91 12.62 9.60 -10.76
N SER A 92 11.40 9.80 -10.22
CA SER A 92 11.16 10.78 -9.17
C SER A 92 11.79 10.45 -7.80
N LEU A 93 12.35 9.24 -7.64
CA LEU A 93 13.10 8.87 -6.43
C LEU A 93 14.39 9.69 -6.28
N ASP A 94 14.95 10.20 -7.38
CA ASP A 94 16.08 11.12 -7.37
C ASP A 94 15.57 12.57 -7.42
N ALA A 95 15.75 13.30 -6.32
CA ALA A 95 15.33 14.69 -6.20
C ALA A 95 16.10 15.64 -7.15
N SER A 96 17.26 15.23 -7.66
CA SER A 96 18.12 16.09 -8.49
C SER A 96 17.61 16.29 -9.93
N VAL A 97 16.64 15.47 -10.35
CA VAL A 97 16.04 15.44 -11.71
C VAL A 97 14.53 15.72 -11.70
N SER A 98 14.02 16.29 -10.61
CA SER A 98 12.57 16.45 -10.40
C SER A 98 11.89 17.28 -11.51
N GLU A 99 12.55 18.31 -12.02
CA GLU A 99 12.01 19.19 -13.06
C GLU A 99 11.92 18.47 -14.42
N GLU A 100 12.97 17.73 -14.77
CA GLU A 100 13.04 16.93 -16.00
C GLU A 100 11.98 15.83 -15.98
N VAL A 101 11.81 15.15 -14.84
CA VAL A 101 10.79 14.12 -14.64
C VAL A 101 9.38 14.73 -14.71
N ALA A 102 9.14 15.91 -14.13
CA ALA A 102 7.86 16.59 -14.25
C ALA A 102 7.54 16.96 -15.70
N ARG A 103 8.53 17.46 -16.46
CA ARG A 103 8.37 17.75 -17.90
C ARG A 103 8.12 16.47 -18.71
N LEU A 104 8.86 15.40 -18.42
CA LEU A 104 8.72 14.09 -19.04
C LEU A 104 7.30 13.53 -18.83
N ARG A 105 6.83 13.54 -17.56
CA ARG A 105 5.49 13.09 -17.17
C ARG A 105 4.40 13.85 -17.91
N ARG A 106 4.45 15.19 -17.94
CA ARG A 106 3.49 16.03 -18.69
C ARG A 106 3.39 15.65 -20.15
N ASN A 107 4.54 15.49 -20.80
CA ASN A 107 4.60 15.16 -22.21
C ASN A 107 4.08 13.73 -22.47
N MET A 108 4.47 12.74 -21.66
CA MET A 108 3.99 11.36 -21.78
C MET A 108 2.48 11.24 -21.57
N LEU A 109 1.91 11.93 -20.57
CA LEU A 109 0.46 11.96 -20.32
C LEU A 109 -0.30 12.62 -21.49
N ARG A 110 0.26 13.70 -22.06
CA ARG A 110 -0.31 14.36 -23.25
C ARG A 110 -0.35 13.43 -24.46
N LEU A 111 0.64 12.55 -24.64
CA LEU A 111 0.68 11.58 -25.75
C LEU A 111 -0.43 10.53 -25.68
N ILE A 112 -0.96 10.26 -24.49
CA ILE A 112 -2.07 9.31 -24.26
C ILE A 112 -3.41 10.01 -24.01
N GLY A 113 -3.45 11.34 -24.10
CA GLY A 113 -4.68 12.13 -23.93
C GLY A 113 -5.18 12.29 -22.50
N ILE A 114 -4.33 12.07 -21.50
CA ILE A 114 -4.70 12.17 -20.07
C ILE A 114 -4.14 13.48 -19.50
N GLY A 115 -4.98 14.20 -18.73
CA GLY A 115 -4.56 15.43 -18.06
C GLY A 115 -3.58 15.17 -16.91
N GLU A 116 -2.60 16.05 -16.70
CA GLU A 116 -1.60 15.91 -15.64
C GLU A 116 -2.19 15.83 -14.22
N PHE A 117 -3.27 16.57 -14.01
CA PHE A 117 -3.98 16.69 -12.73
C PHE A 117 -5.24 15.83 -12.67
N SER A 118 -5.41 14.89 -13.61
CA SER A 118 -6.53 13.95 -13.52
C SER A 118 -6.30 12.99 -12.34
N THR A 119 -7.39 12.55 -11.71
CA THR A 119 -7.35 11.48 -10.70
C THR A 119 -6.75 10.19 -11.28
N GLU A 120 -6.93 9.97 -12.58
CA GLU A 120 -6.33 8.85 -13.31
C GLU A 120 -4.82 8.98 -13.43
N ALA A 121 -4.23 10.17 -13.47
CA ALA A 121 -2.77 10.33 -13.57
C ALA A 121 -2.05 10.10 -12.23
N GLU A 122 -2.76 10.24 -11.11
CA GLU A 122 -2.19 10.11 -9.77
C GLU A 122 -1.57 8.73 -9.55
N TRP A 123 -0.34 8.72 -9.01
CA TRP A 123 0.35 7.49 -8.67
C TRP A 123 -0.31 6.87 -7.44
N HIS A 124 -0.83 5.67 -7.62
CA HIS A 124 -1.28 4.82 -6.54
C HIS A 124 -0.31 3.64 -6.49
N ASP A 125 0.11 3.25 -5.29
CA ASP A 125 0.93 2.06 -5.13
C ASP A 125 0.13 0.85 -5.63
N PRO A 126 0.60 0.13 -6.67
CA PRO A 126 -0.13 -0.99 -7.25
C PRO A 126 -0.14 -2.22 -6.33
N CYS A 127 0.64 -2.21 -5.26
CA CYS A 127 0.70 -3.30 -4.31
C CYS A 127 0.08 -2.84 -2.98
N VAL A 128 -1.03 -3.48 -2.63
CA VAL A 128 -1.62 -3.35 -1.29
C VAL A 128 -0.60 -3.88 -0.29
N SER A 129 -0.23 -3.04 0.67
CA SER A 129 0.58 -3.48 1.82
C SER A 129 -0.36 -3.93 2.93
N PHE A 130 -0.14 -5.14 3.44
CA PHE A 130 -0.78 -5.59 4.67
C PHE A 130 0.29 -6.03 5.65
N ILE A 131 0.36 -5.33 6.78
CA ILE A 131 1.36 -5.60 7.80
C ILE A 131 0.76 -6.54 8.84
N LEU A 132 1.37 -7.71 9.00
CA LEU A 132 1.15 -8.60 10.13
C LEU A 132 2.10 -8.17 11.25
N PRO A 133 1.59 -7.56 12.34
CA PRO A 133 2.44 -7.03 13.39
C PRO A 133 3.01 -8.14 14.28
N GLU A 134 4.16 -7.85 14.89
CA GLU A 134 4.68 -8.59 16.05
C GLU A 134 4.88 -10.11 15.84
N VAL A 135 5.38 -10.51 14.66
CA VAL A 135 5.73 -11.91 14.39
C VAL A 135 7.06 -12.25 15.06
N ILE A 136 7.06 -13.27 15.91
CA ILE A 136 8.22 -13.69 16.71
C ILE A 136 8.85 -14.94 16.09
N CYS A 137 10.14 -14.87 15.78
CA CYS A 137 10.89 -16.04 15.30
C CYS A 137 11.15 -17.02 16.43
N ARG A 138 10.68 -18.28 16.30
CA ARG A 138 10.87 -19.33 17.31
C ARG A 138 12.34 -19.77 17.50
N ALA A 139 13.22 -19.48 16.55
CA ALA A 139 14.64 -19.86 16.63
C ALA A 139 15.51 -18.82 17.35
N CYS A 140 15.33 -17.53 17.05
CA CYS A 140 16.17 -16.45 17.59
C CYS A 140 15.42 -15.40 18.43
N ASN A 141 14.11 -15.54 18.62
CA ASN A 141 13.22 -14.60 19.32
C ASN A 141 13.22 -13.18 18.73
N HIS A 142 13.67 -13.01 17.49
CA HIS A 142 13.53 -11.74 16.80
C HIS A 142 12.03 -11.47 16.54
N CYS A 143 11.55 -10.33 17.03
CA CYS A 143 10.20 -9.86 16.80
C CYS A 143 10.23 -8.78 15.71
N ARG A 144 9.38 -8.95 14.69
CA ARG A 144 9.21 -7.93 13.66
C ARG A 144 7.84 -8.01 13.00
N ASP A 145 7.51 -6.95 12.30
CA ASP A 145 6.36 -6.93 11.42
C ASP A 145 6.71 -7.58 10.07
N ILE A 146 5.76 -8.31 9.49
CA ILE A 146 5.86 -8.90 8.15
C ILE A 146 4.88 -8.20 7.21
N ASP A 147 5.37 -7.64 6.11
CA ASP A 147 4.48 -7.16 5.04
C ASP A 147 4.11 -8.34 4.12
N LEU A 148 2.88 -8.82 4.21
CA LEU A 148 2.44 -10.02 3.52
C LEU A 148 2.61 -9.96 1.99
N CYS A 149 2.67 -8.76 1.41
CA CYS A 149 2.76 -8.57 -0.03
C CYS A 149 4.13 -8.04 -0.49
N LYS A 150 4.87 -7.34 0.37
CA LYS A 150 6.12 -6.65 0.00
C LYS A 150 7.36 -7.15 0.74
N ASP A 151 7.25 -8.14 1.61
CA ASP A 151 8.41 -8.59 2.36
C ASP A 151 9.49 -9.19 1.45
N ASN A 152 10.74 -8.75 1.65
CA ASN A 152 11.89 -9.21 0.86
C ASN A 152 12.43 -10.56 1.35
N HIS A 153 12.10 -10.98 2.58
CA HIS A 153 12.62 -12.21 3.18
C HIS A 153 11.66 -13.36 2.91
N VAL A 154 11.56 -13.76 1.64
CA VAL A 154 10.74 -14.87 1.19
C VAL A 154 11.61 -15.88 0.44
N ALA A 155 11.43 -17.16 0.71
CA ALA A 155 12.07 -18.26 -0.01
C ALA A 155 11.04 -19.26 -0.53
N GLU A 156 11.48 -20.16 -1.41
CA GLU A 156 10.73 -21.34 -1.81
C GLU A 156 11.27 -22.56 -1.06
N ASP A 157 10.41 -23.22 -0.28
CA ASP A 157 10.70 -24.49 0.38
C ASP A 157 9.73 -25.56 -0.14
N GLY A 158 10.26 -26.59 -0.81
CA GLY A 158 9.44 -27.67 -1.37
C GLY A 158 8.38 -27.23 -2.39
N GLY A 159 8.61 -26.11 -3.08
CA GLY A 159 7.66 -25.51 -4.03
C GLY A 159 6.64 -24.56 -3.40
N LYS A 160 6.73 -24.31 -2.09
CA LYS A 160 5.85 -23.38 -1.36
C LYS A 160 6.61 -22.12 -0.96
N HIS A 161 5.94 -20.98 -1.00
CA HIS A 161 6.51 -19.74 -0.50
C HIS A 161 6.49 -19.71 1.02
N VAL A 162 7.59 -19.30 1.64
CA VAL A 162 7.73 -19.16 3.09
C VAL A 162 8.42 -17.85 3.44
N TRP A 163 7.97 -17.19 4.51
CA TRP A 163 8.70 -16.05 5.06
C TRP A 163 9.86 -16.53 5.91
N LEU A 164 10.99 -15.83 5.81
CA LEU A 164 12.20 -16.10 6.57
C LEU A 164 12.45 -15.03 7.61
N CYS A 165 13.06 -15.42 8.73
CA CYS A 165 13.61 -14.49 9.69
C CYS A 165 14.82 -13.75 9.07
N PRO A 166 14.89 -12.40 9.12
CA PRO A 166 16.01 -11.65 8.55
C PRO A 166 17.33 -11.85 9.31
N ILE A 167 17.30 -12.40 10.53
CA ILE A 167 18.50 -12.59 11.37
C ILE A 167 19.08 -13.98 11.22
N CYS A 168 18.26 -15.02 11.36
CA CYS A 168 18.72 -16.41 11.40
C CYS A 168 18.25 -17.23 10.20
N GLU A 169 17.57 -16.61 9.23
CA GLU A 169 17.05 -17.22 7.99
C GLU A 169 16.15 -18.44 8.20
N THR A 170 15.71 -18.68 9.45
CA THR A 170 14.76 -19.75 9.75
C THR A 170 13.39 -19.38 9.22
N ALA A 171 12.75 -20.32 8.53
CA ALA A 171 11.38 -20.16 8.05
C ALA A 171 10.39 -20.01 9.20
N TYR A 172 9.45 -19.07 9.05
CA TYR A 172 8.32 -18.95 9.97
C TYR A 172 7.33 -20.10 9.78
N ASP A 173 6.63 -20.45 10.85
CA ASP A 173 5.61 -21.49 10.87
C ASP A 173 4.35 -20.99 10.13
N LEU A 174 4.13 -21.46 8.90
CA LEU A 174 3.01 -21.03 8.05
C LEU A 174 1.65 -21.22 8.73
N PRO A 175 1.33 -22.38 9.36
CA PRO A 175 0.12 -22.55 10.15
C PRO A 175 -0.08 -21.48 11.23
N GLU A 176 0.97 -21.10 11.96
CA GLU A 176 0.89 -20.05 12.99
C GLU A 176 0.52 -18.69 12.38
N ILE A 177 1.15 -18.35 11.26
CA ILE A 177 0.81 -17.15 10.49
C ILE A 177 -0.64 -17.24 9.98
N GLU A 178 -1.06 -18.38 9.43
CA GLU A 178 -2.42 -18.59 8.93
C GLU A 178 -3.47 -18.36 10.02
N TYR A 179 -3.26 -18.87 11.23
CA TYR A 179 -4.16 -18.60 12.37
C TYR A 179 -4.20 -17.13 12.77
N ALA A 180 -3.05 -16.44 12.75
CA ALA A 180 -3.01 -15.01 13.02
C ALA A 180 -3.78 -14.21 11.95
N LEU A 181 -3.68 -14.61 10.68
CA LEU A 181 -4.44 -14.00 9.58
C LEU A 181 -5.93 -14.27 9.69
N LEU A 182 -6.34 -15.49 10.06
CA LEU A 182 -7.75 -15.83 10.32
C LEU A 182 -8.34 -14.96 11.43
N ASP A 183 -7.62 -14.77 12.54
CA ASP A 183 -8.06 -13.89 13.63
C ASP A 183 -8.22 -12.43 13.15
N ILE A 184 -7.29 -11.93 12.34
CA ILE A 184 -7.39 -10.61 11.71
C ILE A 184 -8.62 -10.50 10.81
N VAL A 185 -8.88 -11.51 9.96
CA VAL A 185 -10.05 -11.55 9.07
C VAL A 185 -11.35 -11.52 9.87
N HIS A 186 -11.44 -12.31 10.95
CA HIS A 186 -12.60 -12.32 11.83
C HIS A 186 -12.80 -10.98 12.53
N ARG A 187 -11.74 -10.39 13.10
CA ARG A 187 -11.81 -9.07 13.74
C ARG A 187 -12.24 -7.97 12.78
N LYS A 188 -11.75 -7.98 11.54
CA LYS A 188 -12.14 -7.01 10.51
C LYS A 188 -13.60 -7.16 10.09
N THR A 189 -14.04 -8.40 9.89
CA THR A 189 -15.44 -8.71 9.57
C THR A 189 -16.36 -8.25 10.71
N MET A 190 -16.01 -8.60 11.95
CA MET A 190 -16.74 -8.16 13.14
C MET A 190 -16.80 -6.64 13.27
N ALA A 191 -15.67 -5.95 13.07
CA ALA A 191 -15.61 -4.49 13.11
C ALA A 191 -16.50 -3.85 12.04
N TYR A 192 -16.60 -4.45 10.84
CA TYR A 192 -17.52 -3.99 9.80
C TYR A 192 -18.99 -4.23 10.17
N THR A 193 -19.33 -5.36 10.77
CA THR A 193 -20.69 -5.68 11.22
C THR A 193 -21.14 -4.77 12.38
N LEU A 194 -20.23 -4.47 13.31
CA LEU A 194 -20.51 -3.69 14.51
C LEU A 194 -20.24 -2.19 14.35
N GLN A 195 -19.88 -1.72 13.15
CA GLN A 195 -19.56 -0.31 12.94
C GLN A 195 -20.75 0.60 13.22
N ASP A 196 -20.46 1.81 13.66
CA ASP A 196 -21.46 2.85 13.79
C ASP A 196 -21.99 3.32 12.43
N LEU A 197 -23.21 3.88 12.47
CA LEU A 197 -23.79 4.60 11.35
C LEU A 197 -23.71 6.11 11.59
N GLN A 198 -23.41 6.88 10.55
CA GLN A 198 -23.28 8.33 10.60
C GLN A 198 -24.33 8.99 9.71
N CYS A 199 -24.96 10.07 10.18
CA CYS A 199 -25.87 10.86 9.36
C CYS A 199 -25.13 11.56 8.22
N LYS A 200 -25.68 11.51 7.00
CA LYS A 200 -25.10 12.19 5.83
C LYS A 200 -25.17 13.72 5.91
N LYS A 201 -26.12 14.29 6.67
CA LYS A 201 -26.36 15.74 6.76
C LYS A 201 -25.62 16.40 7.92
N CYS A 202 -25.85 15.93 9.15
CA CYS A 202 -25.29 16.55 10.36
C CYS A 202 -24.02 15.86 10.90
N HIS A 203 -23.60 14.75 10.28
CA HIS A 203 -22.42 13.97 10.66
C HIS A 203 -22.42 13.37 12.08
N GLN A 204 -23.55 13.41 12.78
CA GLN A 204 -23.74 12.77 14.09
C GLN A 204 -23.86 11.25 13.95
N ILE A 205 -23.40 10.53 14.97
CA ILE A 205 -23.51 9.08 15.08
C ILE A 205 -24.95 8.69 15.45
N LYS A 206 -25.45 7.60 14.85
CA LYS A 206 -26.75 7.01 15.17
C LYS A 206 -26.70 6.41 16.58
N MET A 207 -27.48 6.98 17.49
CA MET A 207 -27.53 6.54 18.89
C MET A 207 -28.58 5.43 19.13
N GLU A 208 -29.68 5.46 18.38
CA GLU A 208 -30.83 4.56 18.58
C GLU A 208 -30.86 3.48 17.49
N ASN A 209 -31.04 2.21 17.84
CA ASN A 209 -30.99 1.12 16.85
C ASN A 209 -32.17 1.14 15.85
N LEU A 210 -33.37 1.47 16.33
CA LEU A 210 -34.61 1.40 15.54
C LEU A 210 -34.90 2.65 14.69
N ALA A 211 -34.13 3.73 14.86
CA ALA A 211 -34.36 4.97 14.11
C ALA A 211 -33.91 4.83 12.65
N ASP A 212 -34.84 4.90 11.71
CA ASP A 212 -34.55 4.83 10.27
C ASP A 212 -33.88 6.11 9.76
N TYR A 213 -34.23 7.26 10.35
CA TYR A 213 -33.72 8.59 9.98
C TYR A 213 -33.13 9.32 11.17
N CYS A 214 -32.18 10.20 10.91
CA CYS A 214 -31.66 11.11 11.92
C CYS A 214 -32.72 12.16 12.32
N THR A 215 -32.58 12.77 13.49
CA THR A 215 -33.41 13.89 13.97
C THR A 215 -33.43 15.09 13.02
N CYS A 216 -32.40 15.23 12.17
CA CYS A 216 -32.34 16.24 11.10
C CYS A 216 -32.99 15.78 9.77
N ALA A 217 -33.77 14.70 9.79
CA ALA A 217 -34.37 14.03 8.63
C ALA A 217 -33.32 13.65 7.55
N GLY A 218 -32.14 13.22 7.98
CA GLY A 218 -31.06 12.75 7.10
C GLY A 218 -30.88 11.25 7.19
N ASP A 219 -30.56 10.61 6.05
CA ASP A 219 -30.23 9.19 6.01
C ASP A 219 -28.89 8.92 6.71
N PHE A 220 -28.76 7.70 7.21
CA PHE A 220 -27.51 7.19 7.75
C PHE A 220 -26.66 6.51 6.67
N LYS A 221 -25.36 6.47 6.88
CA LYS A 221 -24.36 5.73 6.09
C LYS A 221 -23.43 4.98 7.03
N THR A 222 -22.82 3.91 6.56
CA THR A 222 -21.74 3.24 7.28
C THR A 222 -20.51 4.15 7.35
N LEU A 223 -19.71 4.02 8.41
CA LEU A 223 -18.43 4.73 8.53
C LEU A 223 -17.37 4.14 7.58
N THR A 224 -17.35 2.82 7.47
CA THR A 224 -16.50 2.06 6.55
C THR A 224 -17.36 1.49 5.44
N LYS A 225 -16.93 1.67 4.20
CA LYS A 225 -17.62 1.11 3.03
C LYS A 225 -17.36 -0.39 2.90
N ALA A 226 -18.34 -1.13 2.37
CA ALA A 226 -18.20 -2.55 2.03
C ALA A 226 -17.01 -2.82 1.10
N GLU A 227 -16.79 -1.93 0.12
CA GLU A 227 -15.69 -1.99 -0.85
C GLU A 227 -14.32 -2.14 -0.18
N HIS A 228 -14.11 -1.46 0.96
CA HIS A 228 -12.84 -1.52 1.67
C HIS A 228 -12.63 -2.87 2.37
N LEU A 229 -13.69 -3.46 2.94
CA LEU A 229 -13.62 -4.81 3.50
C LEU A 229 -13.34 -5.83 2.39
N LEU A 230 -14.05 -5.74 1.26
CA LEU A 230 -13.88 -6.64 0.12
C LEU A 230 -12.47 -6.55 -0.47
N LEU A 231 -11.90 -5.34 -0.58
CA LEU A 231 -10.52 -5.15 -1.02
C LEU A 231 -9.54 -5.88 -0.09
N GLN A 232 -9.70 -5.74 1.22
CA GLN A 232 -8.87 -6.46 2.20
C GLN A 232 -9.01 -7.98 2.08
N MET A 233 -10.24 -8.47 1.90
CA MET A 233 -10.49 -9.90 1.68
C MET A 233 -9.80 -10.39 0.41
N LYS A 234 -9.88 -9.66 -0.70
CA LYS A 234 -9.14 -10.02 -1.93
C LYS A 234 -7.63 -10.07 -1.72
N THR A 235 -7.06 -9.15 -0.92
CA THR A 235 -5.64 -9.22 -0.54
C THR A 235 -5.31 -10.49 0.23
N PHE A 236 -6.11 -10.84 1.24
CA PHE A 236 -5.93 -12.10 1.99
C PHE A 236 -6.10 -13.33 1.10
N GLN A 237 -7.04 -13.31 0.16
CA GLN A 237 -7.22 -14.39 -0.81
C GLN A 237 -5.96 -14.59 -1.67
N GLY A 238 -5.33 -13.48 -2.09
CA GLY A 238 -4.07 -13.49 -2.83
C GLY A 238 -2.91 -14.11 -2.04
N VAL A 239 -2.75 -13.68 -0.79
CA VAL A 239 -1.76 -14.22 0.14
C VAL A 239 -2.02 -15.72 0.36
N ALA A 240 -3.27 -16.11 0.61
CA ALA A 240 -3.64 -17.49 0.86
C ALA A 240 -3.32 -18.41 -0.33
N LYS A 241 -3.55 -17.94 -1.57
CA LYS A 241 -3.18 -18.67 -2.79
C LYS A 241 -1.66 -18.77 -2.96
N ARG A 242 -0.91 -17.70 -2.67
CA ARG A 242 0.54 -17.65 -2.85
C ARG A 242 1.29 -18.52 -1.84
N PHE A 243 0.84 -18.55 -0.59
CA PHE A 243 1.47 -19.26 0.52
C PHE A 243 0.77 -20.58 0.87
N GLU A 244 -0.19 -21.03 0.04
CA GLU A 244 -0.95 -22.27 0.22
C GLU A 244 -1.61 -22.42 1.61
N MET A 245 -2.41 -21.44 1.99
CA MET A 245 -3.15 -21.40 3.27
C MET A 245 -4.63 -21.77 3.04
N PRO A 246 -5.03 -23.04 3.21
CA PRO A 246 -6.34 -23.51 2.81
C PRO A 246 -7.49 -22.98 3.68
N LEU A 247 -7.29 -22.86 4.99
CA LEU A 247 -8.33 -22.40 5.91
C LEU A 247 -8.60 -20.91 5.71
N LEU A 248 -7.53 -20.12 5.53
CA LEU A 248 -7.66 -18.71 5.20
C LEU A 248 -8.36 -18.55 3.84
N LEU A 249 -7.98 -19.33 2.84
CA LEU A 249 -8.58 -19.25 1.51
C LEU A 249 -10.09 -19.51 1.56
N GLU A 250 -10.51 -20.62 2.18
CA GLU A 250 -11.92 -20.99 2.31
C GLU A 250 -12.73 -19.90 3.04
N THR A 251 -12.20 -19.42 4.17
CA THR A 251 -12.87 -18.40 4.99
C THR A 251 -13.09 -17.11 4.22
N VAL A 252 -12.05 -16.64 3.53
CA VAL A 252 -12.07 -15.37 2.80
C VAL A 252 -12.96 -15.47 1.55
N GLU A 253 -12.93 -16.59 0.84
CA GLU A 253 -13.83 -16.85 -0.30
C GLU A 253 -15.29 -16.91 0.13
N TRP A 254 -15.58 -17.54 1.28
CA TRP A 254 -16.92 -17.55 1.85
C TRP A 254 -17.42 -16.14 2.16
N ILE A 255 -16.58 -15.30 2.78
CA ILE A 255 -16.93 -13.90 3.11
C ILE A 255 -17.19 -13.10 1.83
N ILE A 256 -16.33 -13.23 0.81
CA ILE A 256 -16.49 -12.51 -0.47
C ILE A 256 -17.80 -12.93 -1.15
N LEU A 257 -18.09 -14.23 -1.24
CA LEU A 257 -19.27 -14.76 -1.92
C LEU A 257 -20.59 -14.21 -1.35
N HIS A 258 -20.66 -14.02 -0.02
CA HIS A 258 -21.87 -13.58 0.68
C HIS A 258 -22.00 -12.06 0.81
N ASN A 259 -20.96 -11.29 0.47
CA ASN A 259 -20.95 -9.83 0.57
C ASN A 259 -20.74 -9.13 -0.78
N ASP A 260 -20.73 -9.86 -1.90
CA ASP A 260 -20.57 -9.28 -3.23
C ASP A 260 -21.81 -8.46 -3.62
N VAL A 261 -21.62 -7.14 -3.65
CA VAL A 261 -22.65 -6.12 -3.85
C VAL A 261 -23.37 -6.31 -5.20
N HIS A 262 -22.68 -6.87 -6.20
CA HIS A 262 -23.22 -7.04 -7.56
C HIS A 262 -24.30 -8.13 -7.69
N LYS A 263 -24.51 -8.99 -6.68
CA LYS A 263 -25.63 -9.96 -6.69
C LYS A 263 -26.93 -9.41 -6.09
N SER A 264 -26.88 -8.27 -5.39
CA SER A 264 -28.02 -7.76 -4.62
C SER A 264 -29.01 -6.88 -5.42
N ASP A 265 -28.64 -6.40 -6.62
CA ASP A 265 -29.54 -5.64 -7.51
C ASP A 265 -30.46 -6.52 -8.38
N GLY A 266 -30.45 -7.85 -8.17
CA GLY A 266 -31.13 -8.83 -9.03
C GLY A 266 -32.45 -9.40 -8.51
N LYS A 267 -32.99 -8.94 -7.38
CA LYS A 267 -34.33 -9.35 -6.89
C LYS A 267 -35.05 -8.19 -6.22
N SER A 268 -35.75 -7.41 -7.04
CA SER A 268 -36.98 -6.71 -6.64
C SER A 268 -38.18 -7.60 -6.97
#